data_AF-A0A524L8U6-F1
#
_entry.id   AF-A0A524L8U6-F1
#
_cell.length_a   1.000
_cell.length_b   1.000
_cell.length_c   1.000
_cell.angle_alpha   90.00
_cell.angle_beta   90.00
_cell.angle_gamma   90.00
#
_symmetry.space_group_name_H-M   'P 1'
#
loop_
_entity.id
_entity.type
_entity.pdbx_description
1 polymer ?
#
loop_
_entity_poly.entity_id
_entity_poly.type
_entity_poly.pdbx_seq_one_letter_code
_entity_poly.pdbx_strand_id
1 'polypeptide(L)'
;MSGKVWKYITEKLASEGACHFSLLDPDILSTSIENVVEQAVLVEKAGSDAIMIGGSTIFGIIDEAVAQISEAVSIPTILFPGNITGVSEHADAMFFMSLLNSTNPYWIIGAQALAAPKIKMTGIEAIPMAYLLVAPGKTAAWVGDAKPFPRDKPKLPAMYAIAAELMGMKLVYLEAGSGAEGGGVPPEMIST
;
A
#
# COMPACT_ATOMS: atom_id res chain seq x y z
N MET A 1 16.97 -5.67 -8.18
CA MET A 1 18.01 -5.24 -7.22
C MET A 1 17.43 -5.42 -5.83
N SER A 2 18.09 -6.06 -4.88
CA SER A 2 17.58 -6.09 -3.51
C SER A 2 17.80 -4.72 -2.85
N GLY A 3 16.75 -3.95 -2.56
CA GLY A 3 16.86 -2.75 -1.71
C GLY A 3 17.08 -1.42 -2.43
N LYS A 4 16.37 -1.13 -3.53
CA LYS A 4 16.43 0.18 -4.19
C LYS A 4 15.28 1.09 -3.82
N VAL A 5 14.04 0.60 -3.78
CA VAL A 5 12.89 1.45 -3.45
C VAL A 5 12.89 1.80 -1.97
N TRP A 6 13.14 0.83 -1.08
CA TRP A 6 13.25 1.14 0.35
C TRP A 6 14.33 2.17 0.63
N LYS A 7 15.51 2.00 0.01
CA LYS A 7 16.62 2.93 0.15
C LYS A 7 16.22 4.33 -0.34
N TYR A 8 15.67 4.43 -1.55
CA TYR A 8 15.16 5.69 -2.11
C TYR A 8 14.17 6.39 -1.17
N ILE A 9 13.17 5.67 -0.65
CA ILE A 9 12.19 6.22 0.29
C ILE A 9 12.89 6.77 1.54
N THR A 10 13.80 5.99 2.15
CA THR A 10 14.48 6.43 3.38
C THR A 10 15.45 7.60 3.17
N GLU A 11 16.14 7.65 2.03
CA GLU A 11 17.04 8.76 1.70
C GLU A 11 16.24 10.04 1.47
N LYS A 12 15.14 9.95 0.72
CA LYS A 12 14.25 11.08 0.47
C LYS A 12 13.57 11.57 1.74
N LEU A 13 13.06 10.68 2.59
CA LEU A 13 12.53 11.05 3.90
C LEU A 13 13.57 11.78 4.75
N ALA A 14 14.83 11.35 4.72
CA ALA A 14 15.91 12.00 5.48
C ALA A 14 16.27 13.39 4.94
N SER A 15 16.18 13.62 3.62
CA SER A 15 16.52 14.90 3.01
C SER A 15 15.36 15.89 2.93
N GLU A 16 14.14 15.42 2.71
CA GLU A 16 12.95 16.24 2.41
C GLU A 16 11.94 16.25 3.57
N GLY A 17 12.06 15.33 4.52
CA GLY A 17 11.22 15.24 5.72
C GLY A 17 9.90 14.49 5.52
N ALA A 18 9.40 14.38 4.29
CA ALA A 18 8.22 13.61 3.94
C ALA A 18 8.32 13.09 2.50
N CYS A 19 7.58 12.01 2.21
CA CYS A 19 7.33 11.57 0.84
C CYS A 19 5.82 11.63 0.56
N HIS A 20 5.46 11.98 -0.67
CA HIS A 20 4.10 11.90 -1.18
C HIS A 20 3.99 10.77 -2.21
N PHE A 21 3.06 9.84 -2.00
CA PHE A 21 2.78 8.77 -2.96
C PHE A 21 1.37 8.92 -3.55
N SER A 22 1.25 8.71 -4.86
CA SER A 22 -0.04 8.73 -5.56
C SER A 22 -0.56 7.32 -5.78
N LEU A 23 -1.73 6.99 -5.26
CA LEU A 23 -2.40 5.71 -5.51
C LEU A 23 -3.23 5.79 -6.80
N LEU A 24 -2.96 4.89 -7.74
CA LEU A 24 -3.72 4.69 -8.97
C LEU A 24 -4.38 3.31 -8.94
N ASP A 25 -5.70 3.27 -9.18
CA ASP A 25 -6.47 2.03 -9.24
C ASP A 25 -6.76 1.68 -10.72
N PRO A 26 -6.10 0.67 -11.29
CA PRO A 26 -6.30 0.27 -12.68
C PRO A 26 -7.57 -0.57 -12.89
N ASP A 27 -8.62 -0.32 -12.11
CA ASP A 27 -9.89 -1.02 -12.26
C ASP A 27 -10.55 -0.67 -13.59
N ILE A 28 -10.50 -1.63 -14.52
CA ILE A 28 -11.05 -1.56 -15.88
C ILE A 28 -12.55 -1.26 -15.92
N LEU A 29 -13.28 -1.48 -14.83
CA LEU A 29 -14.69 -1.12 -14.73
C LEU A 29 -14.90 0.38 -14.56
N SER A 30 -13.87 1.11 -14.12
CA SER A 30 -13.91 2.53 -13.79
C SER A 30 -13.14 3.41 -14.78
N THR A 31 -12.10 2.87 -15.41
CA THR A 31 -11.20 3.63 -16.29
C THR A 31 -10.50 2.72 -17.31
N SER A 32 -9.92 3.29 -18.38
CA SER A 32 -9.04 2.57 -19.30
C SER A 32 -7.59 2.62 -18.86
N ILE A 33 -6.75 1.71 -19.38
CA ILE A 33 -5.31 1.68 -19.07
C ILE A 33 -4.65 2.98 -19.54
N GLU A 34 -5.00 3.48 -20.72
CA GLU A 34 -4.45 4.72 -21.29
C GLU A 34 -4.68 5.90 -20.35
N ASN A 35 -5.89 6.03 -19.81
CA ASN A 35 -6.22 7.10 -18.86
C ASN A 35 -5.40 6.99 -17.56
N VAL A 36 -5.15 5.78 -17.05
CA VAL A 36 -4.36 5.59 -15.83
C VAL A 36 -2.88 5.90 -16.08
N VAL A 37 -2.36 5.56 -17.26
CA VAL A 37 -1.00 5.91 -17.67
C VAL A 37 -0.86 7.43 -17.81
N GLU A 38 -1.85 8.12 -18.41
CA GLU A 38 -1.87 9.59 -18.44
C GLU A 38 -1.88 10.19 -17.03
N GLN A 39 -2.67 9.63 -16.11
CA GLN A 39 -2.67 10.05 -14.70
C GLN A 39 -1.32 9.85 -14.04
N ALA A 40 -0.64 8.73 -14.27
CA ALA A 40 0.71 8.44 -13.76
C ALA A 40 1.71 9.53 -14.16
N VAL A 41 1.73 9.90 -15.46
CA VAL A 41 2.59 10.97 -15.97
C VAL A 41 2.23 12.32 -15.35
N LEU A 42 0.95 12.61 -15.15
CA LEU A 42 0.50 13.86 -14.54
C LEU A 42 0.91 13.98 -13.06
N VAL A 43 0.76 12.91 -12.27
CA VAL A 43 1.12 12.95 -10.84
C VAL A 43 2.63 12.99 -10.63
N GLU A 44 3.42 12.34 -11.49
CA GLU A 44 4.87 12.48 -11.48
C GLU A 44 5.28 13.95 -11.76
N LYS A 45 4.72 14.57 -12.81
CA LYS A 45 4.95 15.98 -13.13
C LYS A 45 4.51 16.93 -12.01
N ALA A 46 3.51 16.55 -11.22
CA ALA A 46 3.05 17.30 -10.06
C ALA A 46 3.97 17.15 -8.83
N GLY A 47 4.99 16.28 -8.89
CA GLY A 47 5.98 16.10 -7.83
C GLY A 47 5.69 14.94 -6.87
N SER A 48 4.90 13.95 -7.30
CA SER A 48 4.77 12.71 -6.52
C SER A 48 6.09 11.95 -6.50
N ASP A 49 6.43 11.33 -5.36
CA ASP A 49 7.71 10.66 -5.15
C ASP A 49 7.70 9.19 -5.54
N ALA A 50 6.52 8.58 -5.57
CA ALA A 50 6.29 7.22 -6.03
C ALA A 50 4.81 7.04 -6.44
N ILE A 51 4.56 6.05 -7.28
CA ILE A 51 3.21 5.65 -7.67
C ILE A 51 2.87 4.33 -6.99
N MET A 52 1.79 4.33 -6.20
CA MET A 52 1.19 3.11 -5.69
C MET A 52 0.19 2.58 -6.72
N ILE A 53 0.24 1.29 -7.02
CA ILE A 53 -0.68 0.66 -7.98
C ILE A 53 -1.49 -0.39 -7.25
N GLY A 54 -2.80 -0.18 -7.16
CA GLY A 54 -3.71 -1.08 -6.44
C GLY A 54 -5.02 -0.41 -6.07
N GLY A 55 -5.79 -1.05 -5.20
CA GLY A 55 -7.14 -0.60 -4.83
C GLY A 55 -8.16 -1.71 -4.96
N SER A 56 -9.24 -1.44 -5.68
CA SER A 56 -10.42 -2.31 -5.81
C SER A 56 -10.32 -3.31 -6.96
N THR A 57 -9.21 -3.30 -7.70
CA THR A 57 -8.99 -4.19 -8.85
C THR A 57 -9.13 -5.68 -8.43
N ILE A 58 -10.27 -6.27 -8.76
CA ILE A 58 -10.62 -7.69 -8.54
C ILE A 58 -10.20 -8.55 -9.76
N PHE A 59 -10.08 -7.92 -10.93
CA PHE A 59 -9.85 -8.62 -12.19
C PHE A 59 -8.36 -8.70 -12.52
N GLY A 60 -7.89 -9.88 -12.93
CA GLY A 60 -6.49 -10.25 -13.14
C GLY A 60 -5.75 -9.54 -14.30
N ILE A 61 -6.11 -8.29 -14.60
CA ILE A 61 -5.49 -7.42 -15.62
C ILE A 61 -4.70 -6.29 -14.93
N ILE A 62 -4.09 -6.56 -13.78
CA ILE A 62 -3.20 -5.58 -13.15
C ILE A 62 -1.84 -5.54 -13.85
N ASP A 63 -1.41 -6.65 -14.45
CA ASP A 63 -0.06 -6.84 -14.97
C ASP A 63 0.25 -5.91 -16.16
N GLU A 64 -0.67 -5.81 -17.12
CA GLU A 64 -0.54 -4.90 -18.27
C GLU A 64 -0.55 -3.43 -17.82
N ALA A 65 -1.45 -3.06 -16.90
CA ALA A 65 -1.50 -1.71 -16.37
C ALA A 65 -0.22 -1.35 -15.61
N VAL A 66 0.30 -2.25 -14.78
CA VAL A 66 1.58 -2.05 -14.07
C VAL A 66 2.72 -1.88 -15.07
N ALA A 67 2.80 -2.71 -16.10
CA ALA A 67 3.82 -2.58 -17.15
C ALA A 67 3.78 -1.21 -17.82
N GLN A 68 2.61 -0.79 -18.31
CA GLN A 68 2.49 0.49 -19.03
C GLN A 68 2.71 1.71 -18.11
N ILE A 69 2.27 1.65 -16.84
CA ILE A 69 2.54 2.71 -15.87
C ILE A 69 4.05 2.81 -15.58
N SER A 70 4.70 1.68 -15.29
CA SER A 70 6.14 1.63 -15.00
C SER A 70 7.00 2.11 -16.18
N GLU A 71 6.57 1.86 -17.42
CA GLU A 71 7.28 2.35 -18.61
C GLU A 71 7.10 3.86 -18.85
N ALA A 72 6.01 4.44 -18.37
CA ALA A 72 5.65 5.83 -18.64
C ALA A 72 6.24 6.85 -17.65
N VAL A 73 6.76 6.38 -16.51
CA VAL A 73 7.25 7.23 -15.41
C VAL A 73 8.68 6.85 -14.99
N SER A 74 9.36 7.78 -14.33
CA SER A 74 10.73 7.58 -13.82
C SER A 74 10.83 7.42 -12.30
N ILE A 75 9.78 7.80 -11.57
CA ILE A 75 9.64 7.56 -10.13
C ILE A 75 9.25 6.10 -9.83
N PRO A 76 9.56 5.56 -8.63
CA PRO A 76 9.27 4.17 -8.31
C PRO A 76 7.79 3.81 -8.40
N THR A 77 7.51 2.63 -8.95
CA THR A 77 6.18 2.01 -8.90
C THR A 77 6.12 0.93 -7.82
N ILE A 78 5.08 0.98 -6.99
CA ILE A 78 4.93 0.13 -5.81
C ILE A 78 3.56 -0.52 -5.81
N LEU A 79 3.51 -1.86 -5.84
CA LEU A 79 2.23 -2.57 -5.73
C LEU A 79 1.63 -2.38 -4.34
N PHE A 80 0.34 -2.03 -4.31
CA PHE A 80 -0.48 -1.94 -3.11
C PHE A 80 -1.66 -2.93 -3.20
N PRO A 81 -1.38 -4.24 -3.08
CA PRO A 81 -2.36 -5.28 -3.43
C PRO A 81 -3.51 -5.40 -2.42
N GLY A 82 -4.75 -5.45 -2.93
CA GLY A 82 -5.93 -5.80 -2.13
C GLY A 82 -6.17 -7.31 -1.98
N ASN A 83 -5.55 -8.14 -2.82
CA ASN A 83 -5.70 -9.60 -2.81
C ASN A 83 -4.46 -10.30 -3.41
N ILE A 84 -4.46 -11.64 -3.44
CA ILE A 84 -3.33 -12.47 -3.90
C ILE A 84 -3.00 -12.36 -5.41
N THR A 85 -3.91 -11.83 -6.24
CA THR A 85 -3.68 -11.68 -7.69
C THR A 85 -2.90 -10.41 -8.02
N GLY A 86 -2.81 -9.46 -7.08
CA GLY A 86 -2.12 -8.17 -7.22
C GLY A 86 -0.58 -8.23 -7.24
N VAL A 87 0.01 -9.30 -7.78
CA VAL A 87 1.46 -9.49 -7.88
C VAL A 87 1.86 -9.43 -9.35
N SER A 88 2.73 -8.48 -9.69
CA SER A 88 3.33 -8.29 -11.01
C SER A 88 4.85 -8.19 -10.88
N GLU A 89 5.59 -8.60 -11.91
CA GLU A 89 7.06 -8.43 -11.97
C GLU A 89 7.49 -7.08 -12.55
N HIS A 90 6.55 -6.31 -13.11
CA HIS A 90 6.82 -5.04 -13.79
C HIS A 90 6.93 -3.84 -12.84
N ALA A 91 6.58 -4.00 -11.55
CA ALA A 91 6.75 -2.96 -10.54
C ALA A 91 8.12 -3.04 -9.86
N ASP A 92 8.64 -1.92 -9.40
CA ASP A 92 9.93 -1.87 -8.69
C ASP A 92 9.87 -2.54 -7.31
N ALA A 93 8.74 -2.40 -6.62
CA ALA A 93 8.52 -2.94 -5.29
C ALA A 93 7.06 -3.32 -5.04
N MET A 94 6.82 -4.00 -3.93
CA MET A 94 5.49 -4.20 -3.37
C MET A 94 5.46 -3.92 -1.88
N PHE A 95 4.35 -3.38 -1.40
CA PHE A 95 4.05 -3.41 0.02
C PHE A 95 3.55 -4.81 0.40
N PHE A 96 4.37 -5.53 1.17
CA PHE A 96 4.04 -6.85 1.68
C PHE A 96 3.33 -6.70 3.03
N MET A 97 2.01 -6.54 2.94
CA MET A 97 1.18 -6.07 4.04
C MET A 97 0.64 -7.20 4.91
N SER A 98 0.49 -6.94 6.21
CA SER A 98 -0.34 -7.73 7.12
C SER A 98 -1.40 -6.84 7.76
N LEU A 99 -2.68 -7.19 7.61
CA LEU A 99 -3.79 -6.46 8.23
C LEU A 99 -3.93 -6.87 9.69
N LEU A 100 -3.16 -6.23 10.57
CA LEU A 100 -2.96 -6.73 11.94
C LEU A 100 -4.20 -6.62 12.83
N ASN A 101 -5.09 -5.67 12.55
CA ASN A 101 -6.37 -5.55 13.26
C ASN A 101 -7.53 -6.27 12.57
N SER A 102 -7.25 -7.21 11.67
CA SER A 102 -8.22 -8.21 11.22
C SER A 102 -8.54 -9.21 12.33
N THR A 103 -9.77 -9.71 12.34
CA THR A 103 -10.16 -10.88 13.13
C THR A 103 -10.01 -12.19 12.36
N ASN A 104 -9.70 -12.12 11.07
CA ASN A 104 -9.59 -13.25 10.19
C ASN A 104 -8.11 -13.54 9.87
N PRO A 105 -7.55 -14.70 10.28
CA PRO A 105 -6.16 -15.06 10.03
C PRO A 105 -5.77 -15.06 8.54
N TYR A 106 -6.74 -15.19 7.64
CA TYR A 106 -6.51 -15.07 6.20
C TYR A 106 -5.87 -13.71 5.84
N TRP A 107 -6.35 -12.61 6.42
CA TRP A 107 -5.82 -11.27 6.14
C TRP A 107 -4.56 -10.93 6.93
N ILE A 108 -4.30 -11.66 8.02
CA ILE A 108 -3.11 -11.46 8.86
C ILE A 108 -1.90 -12.16 8.23
N ILE A 109 -2.04 -13.42 7.81
CA ILE A 109 -0.92 -14.21 7.27
C ILE A 109 -1.30 -15.20 6.16
N GLY A 110 -2.58 -15.58 6.03
CA GLY A 110 -2.99 -16.59 5.05
C GLY A 110 -2.76 -16.17 3.60
N ALA A 111 -3.29 -15.01 3.21
CA ALA A 111 -3.12 -14.45 1.86
C ALA A 111 -1.65 -14.20 1.51
N GLN A 112 -0.88 -13.72 2.49
CA GLN A 112 0.55 -13.46 2.40
C GLN A 112 1.32 -14.76 2.14
N ALA A 113 1.01 -15.82 2.88
CA ALA A 113 1.62 -17.13 2.69
C ALA A 113 1.28 -17.74 1.32
N LEU A 114 0.05 -17.58 0.85
CA LEU A 114 -0.38 -18.05 -0.48
C LEU A 114 0.34 -17.30 -1.62
N ALA A 115 0.55 -15.99 -1.47
CA ALA A 115 1.23 -15.18 -2.48
C ALA A 115 2.77 -15.29 -2.43
N ALA A 116 3.34 -15.67 -1.28
CA ALA A 116 4.79 -15.66 -1.04
C ALA A 116 5.62 -16.44 -2.09
N PRO A 117 5.23 -17.65 -2.57
CA PRO A 117 5.97 -18.33 -3.62
C PRO A 117 6.06 -17.50 -4.91
N LYS A 118 4.93 -16.91 -5.36
CA LYS A 118 4.89 -16.08 -6.57
C LYS A 118 5.78 -14.84 -6.40
N ILE A 119 5.66 -14.13 -5.27
CA ILE A 119 6.47 -12.95 -4.95
C ILE A 119 7.96 -13.30 -4.95
N LYS A 120 8.33 -14.46 -4.39
CA LYS A 120 9.72 -14.91 -4.38
C LYS A 120 10.25 -15.22 -5.79
N MET A 121 9.40 -15.77 -6.66
CA MET A 121 9.75 -16.10 -8.04
C MET A 121 9.93 -14.85 -8.92
N THR A 122 9.12 -13.80 -8.74
CA THR A 122 9.27 -12.55 -9.52
C THR A 122 10.52 -11.77 -9.13
N GLY A 123 11.04 -11.96 -7.91
CA GLY A 123 12.21 -11.23 -7.42
C GLY A 123 11.94 -9.76 -7.10
N ILE A 124 10.67 -9.34 -7.08
CA ILE A 124 10.23 -8.00 -6.70
C ILE A 124 10.69 -7.64 -5.27
N GLU A 125 11.02 -6.38 -5.03
CA GLU A 125 11.37 -5.90 -3.69
C GLU A 125 10.12 -5.87 -2.79
N ALA A 126 10.00 -6.83 -1.87
CA ALA A 126 8.94 -6.86 -0.87
C ALA A 126 9.30 -6.01 0.36
N ILE A 127 8.54 -4.93 0.61
CA ILE A 127 8.71 -4.05 1.77
C ILE A 127 7.68 -4.47 2.84
N PRO A 128 8.10 -5.08 3.97
CA PRO A 128 7.18 -5.57 4.99
C PRO A 128 6.49 -4.41 5.71
N MET A 129 5.16 -4.45 5.76
CA MET A 129 4.33 -3.35 6.24
C MET A 129 3.19 -3.87 7.15
N ALA A 130 3.01 -3.24 8.31
CA ALA A 130 1.79 -3.36 9.08
C ALA A 130 0.72 -2.46 8.48
N TYR A 131 -0.43 -3.03 8.15
CA TYR A 131 -1.59 -2.29 7.68
C TYR A 131 -2.63 -2.24 8.81
N LEU A 132 -2.96 -1.03 9.27
CA LEU A 132 -3.82 -0.80 10.42
C LEU A 132 -4.99 0.08 10.04
N LEU A 133 -6.21 -0.46 10.13
CA LEU A 133 -7.40 0.34 9.84
C LEU A 133 -7.82 1.17 11.05
N VAL A 134 -8.13 2.43 10.78
CA VAL A 134 -8.67 3.43 11.70
C VAL A 134 -10.07 3.77 11.24
N ALA A 135 -11.00 3.96 12.18
CA ALA A 135 -12.38 4.28 11.84
C ALA A 135 -12.45 5.55 10.95
N PRO A 136 -13.29 5.55 9.90
CA PRO A 136 -14.34 4.56 9.60
C PRO A 136 -13.87 3.24 8.94
N GLY A 137 -12.67 3.19 8.35
CA GLY A 137 -12.11 2.00 7.69
C GLY A 137 -12.80 1.55 6.40
N LYS A 138 -14.04 2.02 6.15
CA LYS A 138 -14.87 1.86 4.93
C LYS A 138 -14.79 0.43 4.36
N THR A 139 -14.71 0.29 3.04
CA THR A 139 -14.75 -1.00 2.33
C THR A 139 -13.61 -1.93 2.75
N ALA A 140 -12.40 -1.40 2.94
CA ALA A 140 -11.24 -2.21 3.35
C ALA A 140 -11.46 -2.89 4.71
N ALA A 141 -12.10 -2.20 5.66
CA ALA A 141 -12.43 -2.79 6.96
C ALA A 141 -13.49 -3.88 6.87
N TRP A 142 -14.50 -3.64 6.03
CA TRP A 142 -15.58 -4.59 5.84
C TRP A 142 -15.09 -5.88 5.18
N VAL A 143 -14.33 -5.77 4.09
CA VAL A 143 -13.77 -6.94 3.37
C VAL A 143 -12.69 -7.63 4.19
N GLY A 144 -11.88 -6.86 4.91
CA GLY A 144 -10.75 -7.33 5.70
C GLY A 144 -11.12 -7.93 7.05
N ASP A 145 -12.42 -8.07 7.39
CA ASP A 145 -12.89 -8.50 8.72
C ASP A 145 -12.21 -7.75 9.87
N ALA A 146 -11.98 -6.46 9.68
CA ALA A 146 -11.19 -5.65 10.60
C ALA A 146 -12.01 -5.11 11.76
N LYS A 147 -11.31 -4.81 12.86
CA LYS A 147 -11.81 -3.97 13.95
C LYS A 147 -11.09 -2.63 13.85
N PRO A 148 -11.63 -1.65 13.11
CA PRO A 148 -10.99 -0.35 12.96
C PRO A 148 -10.75 0.31 14.31
N PHE A 149 -9.56 0.89 14.49
CA PHE A 149 -9.26 1.60 15.73
C PHE A 149 -10.13 2.86 15.86
N PRO A 150 -10.74 3.11 17.03
CA PRO A 150 -11.45 4.37 17.26
C PRO A 150 -10.52 5.57 17.13
N ARG A 151 -11.01 6.64 16.51
CA ARG A 151 -10.24 7.85 16.21
C ARG A 151 -9.70 8.55 17.46
N ASP A 152 -10.35 8.36 18.61
CA ASP A 152 -10.03 8.94 19.92
C ASP A 152 -9.15 8.01 20.80
N LYS A 153 -8.63 6.91 20.25
CA LYS A 153 -7.86 5.89 20.99
C LYS A 153 -6.45 5.68 20.39
N PRO A 154 -5.57 6.69 20.35
CA PRO A 154 -4.26 6.61 19.68
C PRO A 154 -3.32 5.54 20.27
N LYS A 155 -3.50 5.15 21.53
CA LYS A 155 -2.69 4.10 22.17
C LYS A 155 -2.90 2.71 21.55
N LEU A 156 -4.06 2.45 20.93
CA LEU A 156 -4.35 1.16 20.31
C LEU A 156 -3.53 0.92 19.03
N PRO A 157 -3.51 1.80 18.01
CA PRO A 157 -2.61 1.60 16.88
C PRO A 157 -1.13 1.65 17.30
N ALA A 158 -0.76 2.44 18.31
CA ALA A 158 0.62 2.49 18.80
C ALA A 158 1.13 1.14 19.33
N MET A 159 0.34 0.38 20.11
CA MET A 159 0.76 -0.95 20.56
C MET A 159 0.94 -1.94 19.40
N TYR A 160 0.13 -1.80 18.33
CA TYR A 160 0.27 -2.62 17.13
C TYR A 160 1.50 -2.22 16.30
N ALA A 161 1.80 -0.92 16.21
CA ALA A 161 3.00 -0.41 15.56
C ALA A 161 4.28 -0.93 16.25
N ILE A 162 4.34 -0.89 17.58
CA ILE A 162 5.46 -1.44 18.36
C ILE A 162 5.58 -2.95 18.15
N ALA A 163 4.45 -3.69 18.17
CA ALA A 163 4.47 -5.12 17.89
C ALA A 163 5.00 -5.41 16.47
N ALA A 164 4.57 -4.64 15.47
CA ALA A 164 5.03 -4.76 14.09
C ALA A 164 6.54 -4.51 13.94
N GLU A 165 7.06 -3.47 14.61
CA GLU A 165 8.49 -3.18 14.67
C GLU A 165 9.28 -4.36 15.25
N LEU A 166 8.84 -4.90 16.40
CA LEU A 166 9.47 -6.06 17.04
C LEU A 166 9.41 -7.33 16.17
N MET A 167 8.42 -7.44 15.29
CA MET A 167 8.31 -8.51 14.29
C MET A 167 9.14 -8.27 13.03
N GLY A 168 9.84 -7.13 12.93
CA GLY A 168 10.72 -6.79 11.81
C GLY A 168 10.03 -6.11 10.63
N MET A 169 8.81 -5.59 10.81
CA MET A 169 8.15 -4.77 9.79
C MET A 169 8.83 -3.39 9.71
N LYS A 170 9.03 -2.90 8.49
CA LYS A 170 9.71 -1.63 8.24
C LYS A 170 8.78 -0.43 8.22
N LEU A 171 7.51 -0.68 7.93
CA LEU A 171 6.48 0.34 7.75
C LEU A 171 5.24 0.03 8.57
N VAL A 172 4.57 1.09 9.00
CA VAL A 172 3.22 1.05 9.54
C VAL A 172 2.37 2.01 8.69
N TYR A 173 1.28 1.50 8.14
CA TYR A 173 0.33 2.28 7.34
C TYR A 173 -0.96 2.42 8.13
N LEU A 174 -1.29 3.65 8.50
CA LEU A 174 -2.55 3.98 9.16
C LEU A 174 -3.58 4.38 8.09
N GLU A 175 -4.63 3.59 7.94
CA GLU A 175 -5.64 3.75 6.89
C GLU A 175 -6.98 4.16 7.48
N ALA A 176 -7.53 5.29 7.06
CA ALA A 176 -8.88 5.73 7.46
C ALA A 176 -10.00 5.12 6.59
N GLY A 177 -9.65 4.59 5.42
CA GLY A 177 -10.54 4.06 4.39
C GLY A 177 -10.69 5.04 3.23
N SER A 178 -10.69 4.53 1.99
CA SER A 178 -10.98 5.35 0.81
C SER A 178 -12.35 6.01 0.93
N GLY A 179 -12.41 7.32 0.69
CA GLY A 179 -13.62 8.13 0.86
C GLY A 179 -14.08 8.26 2.32
N ALA A 180 -13.19 8.11 3.31
CA ALA A 180 -13.52 8.29 4.71
C ALA A 180 -14.12 9.67 5.02
N GLU A 181 -15.24 9.67 5.73
CA GLU A 181 -15.81 10.88 6.33
C GLU A 181 -14.92 11.33 7.50
N GLY A 182 -14.63 12.63 7.59
CA GLY A 182 -13.71 13.19 8.57
C GLY A 182 -12.23 13.22 8.14
N GLY A 183 -11.95 12.92 6.87
CA GLY A 183 -10.62 13.05 6.26
C GLY A 183 -9.66 11.92 6.67
N GLY A 184 -8.36 12.23 6.63
CA GLY A 184 -7.29 11.29 6.98
C GLY A 184 -7.31 10.86 8.46
N VAL A 185 -6.33 10.05 8.84
CA VAL A 185 -6.12 9.64 10.23
C VAL A 185 -5.83 10.87 11.10
N PRO A 186 -6.38 10.98 12.33
CA PRO A 186 -6.13 12.13 13.20
C PRO A 186 -4.63 12.31 13.49
N PRO A 187 -4.07 13.54 13.43
CA PRO A 187 -2.65 13.78 13.71
C PRO A 187 -2.21 13.34 15.10
N GLU A 188 -3.12 13.32 16.08
CA GLU A 188 -2.85 12.86 17.45
C GLU A 188 -2.48 11.36 17.52
N MET A 189 -2.74 10.59 16.46
CA MET A 189 -2.28 9.19 16.37
C MET A 189 -0.80 9.06 16.02
N ILE A 190 -0.19 10.11 15.47
CA ILE A 190 1.22 10.13 15.05
C ILE A 190 2.05 11.18 15.81
N SER A 191 1.45 11.88 16.79
CA SER A 191 2.16 12.84 17.63
C SER A 191 3.07 12.13 18.63
N THR A 192 4.32 12.60 18.73
CA THR A 192 5.32 12.18 19.72
C THR A 192 5.08 12.79 21.09
#